data_AF-A0A8T3TIL3-F1
#
_entry.id   AF-A0A8T3TIL3-F1
#
_cell.length_a   1.000
_cell.length_b   1.000
_cell.length_c   1.000
_cell.angle_alpha   90.00
_cell.angle_beta   90.00
_cell.angle_gamma   90.00
#
_symmetry.space_group_name_H-M   'P 1'
#
loop_
_entity.id
_entity.type
_entity.pdbx_description
1 polymer ?
#
loop_
_entity_poly.entity_id
_entity_poly.type
_entity_poly.pdbx_seq_one_letter_code
_entity_poly.pdbx_strand_id
1 'polypeptide(L)'
;MYRPISCEITMHVAPEQERQMHRSGSILAGMALALLLATPATAADGDALNEVDELLTSAAEQRNVSKEAFMASLVAEDRFDPDQNVFLPSTLAVDFTEASPSVTLPVYEGIGPTGEPTYYIITEAADYEVAEMMGLNFAPKLVNGRDTGGSQEVTIEDGKLKFKGDVDFSPVRSVEPGPFPDTFPPATAQPGSVGDAEYSPLAVLPSGLVLNAIIIANSTGGHDNMLSIDHEKGTVVFKLLDGFQGGDQY
;
A
#
# COMPACT_ATOMS: atom_id res chain seq x y z
N MET A 1 27.90 -57.58 -0.86
CA MET A 1 26.68 -57.74 -0.06
C MET A 1 26.16 -56.35 0.30
N TYR A 2 25.34 -55.76 -0.57
CA TYR A 2 24.29 -54.77 -0.28
C TYR A 2 23.62 -54.46 -1.63
N ARG A 3 22.30 -54.62 -1.73
CA ARG A 3 21.50 -54.32 -2.93
C ARG A 3 20.80 -52.97 -2.73
N PRO A 4 20.83 -52.06 -3.71
CA PRO A 4 19.98 -50.88 -3.69
C PRO A 4 18.58 -51.23 -4.24
N ILE A 5 17.54 -50.67 -3.62
CA ILE A 5 16.14 -50.76 -4.07
C ILE A 5 15.82 -49.44 -4.79
N SER A 6 15.51 -49.53 -6.08
CA SER A 6 14.86 -48.47 -6.86
C SER A 6 13.41 -48.89 -7.08
N CYS A 7 12.47 -48.01 -6.74
CA CYS A 7 11.04 -48.20 -6.97
C CYS A 7 10.59 -47.14 -7.99
N GLU A 8 10.38 -47.56 -9.24
CA GLU A 8 9.60 -46.82 -10.23
C GLU A 8 8.11 -47.07 -9.95
N ILE A 9 7.31 -46.00 -9.93
CA ILE A 9 5.85 -46.10 -9.96
C ILE A 9 5.34 -45.33 -11.17
N THR A 10 4.88 -46.08 -12.15
CA THR A 10 4.04 -45.63 -13.27
C THR A 10 2.58 -45.57 -12.82
N MET A 11 1.87 -44.47 -13.04
CA MET A 11 0.39 -44.44 -13.11
C MET A 11 -0.02 -43.38 -14.14
N HIS A 12 -0.36 -43.79 -15.37
CA HIS A 12 -1.72 -44.13 -15.87
C HIS A 12 -2.64 -42.91 -16.02
N VAL A 13 -2.82 -42.52 -17.29
CA VAL A 13 -3.75 -41.52 -17.80
C VAL A 13 -5.18 -42.04 -17.69
N ALA A 14 -6.08 -41.26 -17.10
CA ALA A 14 -7.50 -41.59 -17.00
C ALA A 14 -8.28 -41.11 -18.25
N PRO A 15 -9.27 -41.88 -18.76
CA PRO A 15 -10.07 -41.46 -19.90
C PRO A 15 -11.40 -40.80 -19.50
N GLU A 16 -11.86 -39.97 -20.42
CA GLU A 16 -13.10 -39.19 -20.50
C GLU A 16 -14.33 -40.07 -20.77
N GLN A 17 -15.43 -39.92 -20.00
CA GLN A 17 -16.77 -40.35 -20.42
C GLN A 17 -17.88 -39.49 -19.78
N GLU A 18 -18.65 -38.86 -20.66
CA GLU A 18 -19.92 -38.16 -20.41
C GLU A 18 -21.12 -39.14 -20.44
N ARG A 19 -22.27 -38.70 -19.89
CA ARG A 19 -23.66 -39.18 -20.08
C ARG A 19 -24.16 -40.42 -19.30
N GLN A 20 -25.05 -40.21 -18.30
CA GLN A 20 -26.52 -40.38 -18.44
C GLN A 20 -27.28 -40.20 -17.10
N MET A 21 -28.42 -39.52 -17.18
CA MET A 21 -29.42 -39.29 -16.13
C MET A 21 -30.26 -40.54 -15.78
N HIS A 22 -30.88 -40.46 -14.59
CA HIS A 22 -32.02 -41.22 -14.05
C HIS A 22 -31.80 -42.63 -13.45
N ARG A 23 -31.82 -42.70 -12.10
CA ARG A 23 -32.84 -43.43 -11.30
C ARG A 23 -32.64 -43.24 -9.80
N SER A 24 -33.77 -43.17 -9.08
CA SER A 24 -33.93 -42.95 -7.64
C SER A 24 -33.14 -43.90 -6.73
N GLY A 25 -32.73 -43.41 -5.57
CA GLY A 25 -32.29 -44.23 -4.44
C GLY A 25 -31.64 -43.39 -3.33
N SER A 26 -32.41 -43.08 -2.29
CA SER A 26 -31.98 -42.35 -1.10
C SER A 26 -31.11 -43.24 -0.20
N ILE A 27 -29.86 -42.85 0.07
CA ILE A 27 -29.10 -43.24 1.27
C ILE A 27 -28.21 -42.06 1.70
N LEU A 28 -28.44 -41.57 2.92
CA LEU A 28 -27.58 -40.63 3.65
C LEU A 28 -26.22 -41.28 3.93
N ALA A 29 -25.11 -40.61 3.59
CA ALA A 29 -23.87 -40.70 4.36
C ALA A 29 -22.93 -39.52 4.05
N GLY A 30 -22.72 -38.67 5.07
CA GLY A 30 -21.54 -37.84 5.33
C GLY A 30 -20.73 -37.30 4.16
N MET A 31 -20.97 -36.03 3.82
CA MET A 31 -19.94 -35.18 3.22
C MET A 31 -19.96 -33.84 3.96
N ALA A 32 -18.99 -33.65 4.85
CA ALA A 32 -18.67 -32.35 5.41
C ALA A 32 -18.10 -31.51 4.26
N LEU A 33 -18.98 -30.77 3.59
CA LEU A 33 -18.59 -29.75 2.64
C LEU A 33 -18.06 -28.58 3.48
N ALA A 34 -16.73 -28.47 3.58
CA ALA A 34 -16.08 -27.25 4.02
C ALA A 34 -16.36 -26.18 2.95
N LEU A 35 -17.52 -25.53 3.08
CA LEU A 35 -17.83 -24.30 2.37
C LEU A 35 -16.93 -23.23 3.00
N LEU A 36 -15.72 -23.07 2.45
CA LEU A 36 -14.92 -21.89 2.69
C LEU A 36 -15.69 -20.75 2.04
N LEU A 37 -16.58 -20.15 2.83
CA LEU A 37 -17.15 -18.84 2.51
C LEU A 37 -15.95 -17.91 2.47
N ALA A 38 -15.44 -17.62 1.27
CA ALA A 38 -14.77 -16.36 1.04
C ALA A 38 -15.83 -15.32 1.37
N THR A 39 -15.79 -14.79 2.60
CA THR A 39 -16.57 -13.63 2.97
C THR A 39 -16.24 -12.56 1.93
N PRO A 40 -17.22 -12.01 1.19
CA PRO A 40 -16.95 -10.83 0.41
C PRO A 40 -16.36 -9.79 1.36
N ALA A 41 -15.37 -9.02 0.88
CA ALA A 41 -14.91 -7.83 1.59
C ALA A 41 -16.17 -7.07 2.02
N THR A 42 -16.40 -7.03 3.32
CA THR A 42 -17.56 -6.34 3.89
C THR A 42 -17.42 -4.88 3.51
N ALA A 43 -18.51 -4.23 3.07
CA ALA A 43 -18.59 -2.78 3.03
C ALA A 43 -17.99 -2.19 4.32
N ALA A 44 -17.37 -1.02 4.22
CA ALA A 44 -16.76 -0.37 5.37
C ALA A 44 -17.75 -0.37 6.54
N ASP A 45 -17.29 -0.80 7.72
CA ASP A 45 -18.08 -0.57 8.93
C ASP A 45 -18.26 0.94 9.10
N GLY A 46 -19.40 1.39 9.63
CA GLY A 46 -19.72 2.82 9.73
C GLY A 46 -18.63 3.61 10.46
N ASP A 47 -17.91 2.96 11.38
CA ASP A 47 -16.76 3.52 12.09
C ASP A 47 -15.58 3.84 11.15
N ALA A 48 -15.25 2.96 10.20
CA ALA A 48 -14.17 3.18 9.25
C ALA A 48 -14.45 4.37 8.32
N LEU A 49 -15.71 4.53 7.89
CA LEU A 49 -16.11 5.69 7.08
C LEU A 49 -16.08 6.98 7.89
N ASN A 50 -16.47 6.95 9.16
CA ASN A 50 -16.39 8.12 10.04
C ASN A 50 -14.94 8.57 10.26
N GLU A 51 -14.03 7.62 10.50
CA GLU A 51 -12.60 7.89 10.64
C GLU A 51 -12.02 8.56 9.39
N VAL A 52 -12.35 8.04 8.20
CA VAL A 52 -11.93 8.63 6.93
C VAL A 52 -12.56 10.00 6.70
N ASP A 53 -13.82 10.19 7.09
CA ASP A 53 -14.49 11.49 7.01
C ASP A 53 -13.77 12.55 7.86
N GLU A 54 -13.31 12.19 9.05
CA GLU A 54 -12.51 13.06 9.91
C GLU A 54 -11.17 13.44 9.25
N LEU A 55 -10.46 12.46 8.67
CA LEU A 55 -9.20 12.70 7.95
C LEU A 55 -9.39 13.64 6.76
N LEU A 56 -10.42 13.41 5.94
CA LEU A 56 -10.73 14.22 4.77
C LEU A 56 -11.18 15.64 5.17
N THR A 57 -11.94 15.77 6.25
CA THR A 57 -12.36 17.07 6.80
C THR A 57 -11.15 17.88 7.25
N SER A 58 -10.27 17.30 8.08
CA SER A 58 -9.06 17.98 8.56
C SER A 58 -8.12 18.34 7.40
N ALA A 59 -7.93 17.45 6.44
CA ALA A 59 -7.12 17.69 5.26
C ALA A 59 -7.66 18.86 4.40
N ALA A 60 -8.97 18.98 4.24
CA ALA A 60 -9.58 20.09 3.51
C ALA A 60 -9.45 21.42 4.25
N GLU A 61 -9.66 21.41 5.58
CA GLU A 61 -9.50 22.60 6.44
C GLU A 61 -8.07 23.15 6.39
N GLN A 62 -7.06 22.28 6.48
CA GLN A 62 -5.64 22.65 6.38
C GLN A 62 -5.31 23.36 5.07
N ARG A 63 -6.01 22.99 3.99
CA ARG A 63 -5.85 23.55 2.64
C ARG A 63 -6.74 24.77 2.37
N ASN A 64 -7.59 25.14 3.33
CA ASN A 64 -8.59 26.19 3.17
C ASN A 64 -9.51 25.95 1.93
N VAL A 65 -9.94 24.70 1.73
CA VAL A 65 -10.92 24.30 0.72
C VAL A 65 -12.08 23.54 1.37
N SER A 66 -13.21 23.39 0.67
CA SER A 66 -14.28 22.52 1.18
C SER A 66 -13.90 21.04 1.05
N LYS A 67 -14.44 20.19 1.92
CA LYS A 67 -14.24 18.74 1.85
C LYS A 67 -14.66 18.18 0.50
N GLU A 68 -15.78 18.67 -0.05
CA GLU A 68 -16.29 18.25 -1.35
C GLU A 68 -15.32 18.62 -2.48
N ALA A 69 -14.73 19.82 -2.42
CA ALA A 69 -13.72 20.24 -3.40
C ALA A 69 -12.44 19.42 -3.29
N PHE A 70 -12.00 19.10 -2.06
CA PHE A 70 -10.84 18.23 -1.84
C PHE A 70 -11.09 16.81 -2.36
N MET A 71 -12.20 16.19 -1.97
CA MET A 71 -12.60 14.85 -2.45
C MET A 71 -12.71 14.81 -3.98
N ALA A 72 -13.35 15.80 -4.60
CA ALA A 72 -13.43 15.88 -6.06
C ALA A 72 -12.05 15.97 -6.72
N SER A 73 -11.04 16.54 -6.03
CA SER A 73 -9.66 16.54 -6.52
C SER A 73 -8.96 15.17 -6.39
N LEU A 74 -9.40 14.29 -5.49
CA LEU A 74 -8.82 12.95 -5.32
C LEU A 74 -9.31 11.94 -6.36
N VAL A 75 -10.50 12.15 -6.93
CA VAL A 75 -11.14 11.21 -7.85
C VAL A 75 -11.51 11.86 -9.19
N ALA A 76 -10.78 12.89 -9.59
CA ALA A 76 -11.08 13.61 -10.84
C ALA A 76 -10.94 12.67 -12.05
N GLU A 77 -12.09 12.28 -12.62
CA GLU A 77 -12.16 11.54 -13.87
C GLU A 77 -11.52 12.36 -15.00
N ASP A 78 -10.90 11.68 -15.97
CA ASP A 78 -10.26 12.27 -17.15
C ASP A 78 -9.04 13.19 -16.88
N ARG A 79 -8.43 13.13 -15.70
CA ARG A 79 -7.19 13.89 -15.42
C ARG A 79 -6.03 13.48 -16.33
N PHE A 80 -5.96 12.21 -16.69
CA PHE A 80 -4.89 11.62 -17.49
C PHE A 80 -5.47 10.82 -18.65
N ASP A 81 -4.77 10.83 -19.79
CA ASP A 81 -5.09 9.92 -20.89
C ASP A 81 -4.77 8.48 -20.47
N PRO A 82 -5.61 7.49 -20.80
CA PRO A 82 -5.31 6.08 -20.55
C PRO A 82 -3.91 5.63 -21.01
N ASP A 83 -3.34 6.24 -22.07
CA ASP A 83 -2.00 5.92 -22.55
C ASP A 83 -0.87 6.37 -21.61
N GLN A 84 -1.16 7.29 -20.69
CA GLN A 84 -0.22 7.78 -19.67
C GLN A 84 -0.03 6.78 -18.51
N ASN A 85 -0.85 5.73 -18.42
CA ASN A 85 -0.71 4.64 -17.45
C ASN A 85 -0.59 5.12 -15.99
N VAL A 86 -1.38 6.11 -15.58
CA VAL A 86 -1.44 6.58 -14.18
C VAL A 86 -2.44 5.73 -13.41
N PHE A 87 -1.95 4.92 -12.45
CA PHE A 87 -2.77 3.93 -11.75
C PHE A 87 -3.23 4.35 -10.36
N LEU A 88 -2.62 5.36 -9.74
CA LEU A 88 -3.06 5.89 -8.45
C LEU A 88 -4.07 7.04 -8.68
N PRO A 89 -5.37 6.87 -8.38
CA PRO A 89 -6.40 7.84 -8.78
C PRO A 89 -6.18 9.25 -8.19
N SER A 90 -5.71 9.32 -6.94
CA SER A 90 -5.43 10.57 -6.22
C SER A 90 -4.23 11.36 -6.75
N THR A 91 -3.53 10.87 -7.78
CA THR A 91 -2.43 11.59 -8.42
C THR A 91 -2.91 12.92 -8.98
N LEU A 92 -2.34 14.05 -8.54
CA LEU A 92 -2.80 15.39 -8.90
C LEU A 92 -2.18 15.90 -10.21
N ALA A 93 -0.94 15.53 -10.48
CA ALA A 93 -0.23 15.87 -11.72
C ALA A 93 0.92 14.90 -11.95
N VAL A 94 1.30 14.75 -13.22
CA VAL A 94 2.53 14.06 -13.63
C VAL A 94 3.26 14.93 -14.63
N ASP A 95 4.56 15.14 -14.41
CA ASP A 95 5.47 15.69 -15.40
C ASP A 95 6.20 14.52 -16.08
N PHE A 96 5.93 14.32 -17.36
CA PHE A 96 6.55 13.26 -18.17
C PHE A 96 7.82 13.72 -18.88
N THR A 97 8.39 14.86 -18.51
CA THR A 97 9.66 15.34 -19.09
C THR A 97 10.77 14.35 -18.76
N GLU A 98 11.32 13.67 -19.77
CA GLU A 98 12.34 12.59 -19.63
C GLU A 98 13.53 13.00 -18.74
N ALA A 99 13.92 14.27 -18.74
CA ALA A 99 15.05 14.73 -17.95
C ALA A 99 14.79 14.76 -16.43
N SER A 100 13.52 14.85 -16.01
CA SER A 100 13.12 14.95 -14.61
C SER A 100 11.65 14.56 -14.42
N PRO A 101 11.28 13.30 -14.72
CA PRO A 101 9.90 12.88 -14.57
C PRO A 101 9.49 12.97 -13.09
N SER A 102 8.28 13.46 -12.83
CA SER A 102 7.81 13.70 -11.47
C SER A 102 6.30 13.52 -11.32
N VAL A 103 5.86 13.27 -10.09
CA VAL A 103 4.46 13.10 -9.73
C VAL A 103 4.11 14.01 -8.57
N THR A 104 2.92 14.63 -8.64
CA THR A 104 2.35 15.42 -7.54
C THR A 104 1.25 14.62 -6.85
N LEU A 105 1.38 14.43 -5.54
CA LEU A 105 0.45 13.65 -4.71
C LEU A 105 -0.13 14.52 -3.57
N PRO A 106 -1.34 14.22 -3.07
CA PRO A 106 -1.88 14.87 -1.88
C PRO A 106 -1.14 14.40 -0.63
N VAL A 107 -0.89 15.34 0.29
CA VAL A 107 -0.22 15.09 1.58
C VAL A 107 -1.19 15.25 2.73
N TYR A 108 -1.19 14.32 3.66
CA TYR A 108 -1.93 14.43 4.91
C TYR A 108 -0.96 14.84 6.02
N GLU A 109 -1.38 15.80 6.85
CA GLU A 109 -0.69 16.11 8.10
C GLU A 109 -1.12 15.11 9.18
N GLY A 110 -0.15 14.55 9.89
CA GLY A 110 -0.28 13.63 10.99
C GLY A 110 0.46 14.14 12.23
N ILE A 111 0.41 13.33 13.29
CA ILE A 111 1.09 13.58 14.56
C ILE A 111 2.09 12.44 14.76
N GLY A 112 3.37 12.78 14.87
CA GLY A 112 4.43 11.83 15.20
C GLY A 112 4.34 11.36 16.66
N PRO A 113 5.12 10.34 17.03
CA PRO A 113 5.01 9.69 18.33
C PRO A 113 5.28 10.62 19.51
N THR A 114 6.04 11.71 19.33
CA THR A 114 6.29 12.71 20.39
C THR A 114 5.46 13.99 20.29
N GLY A 115 4.48 14.03 19.38
CA GLY A 115 3.51 15.12 19.21
C GLY A 115 3.86 16.15 18.13
N GLU A 116 5.00 16.02 17.49
CA GLU A 116 5.44 16.82 16.36
C GLU A 116 4.61 16.55 15.09
N PRO A 117 4.52 17.51 14.16
CA PRO A 117 3.93 17.26 12.85
C PRO A 117 4.74 16.22 12.07
N THR A 118 4.03 15.25 11.48
CA THR A 118 4.56 14.33 10.47
C THR A 118 3.69 14.42 9.22
N TYR A 119 4.26 14.19 8.05
CA TYR A 119 3.56 14.32 6.77
C TYR A 119 3.59 13.00 6.04
N TYR A 120 2.46 12.56 5.52
CA TYR A 120 2.32 11.25 4.90
C TYR A 120 1.44 11.29 3.65
N ILE A 121 1.61 10.29 2.81
CA ILE A 121 0.72 10.01 1.67
C ILE A 121 -0.03 8.71 1.92
N ILE A 122 -1.22 8.56 1.34
CA ILE A 122 -1.96 7.30 1.36
C ILE A 122 -2.05 6.81 -0.08
N THR A 123 -1.77 5.52 -0.29
CA THR A 123 -1.68 4.92 -1.64
C THR A 123 -2.67 3.78 -1.83
N GLU A 124 -2.87 2.97 -0.81
CA GLU A 124 -3.83 1.85 -0.83
C GLU A 124 -4.74 1.85 0.41
N ALA A 125 -5.93 1.28 0.24
CA ALA A 125 -6.81 0.90 1.34
C ALA A 125 -7.25 -0.56 1.20
N ALA A 126 -7.43 -1.24 2.34
CA ALA A 126 -7.95 -2.60 2.39
C ALA A 126 -9.46 -2.68 2.11
N ASP A 127 -10.17 -1.55 2.27
CA ASP A 127 -11.60 -1.43 2.06
C ASP A 127 -11.89 -0.72 0.72
N TYR A 128 -12.91 -1.19 -0.01
CA TYR A 128 -13.24 -0.68 -1.34
C TYR A 128 -13.88 0.71 -1.28
N GLU A 129 -14.83 0.94 -0.37
CA GLU A 129 -15.54 2.22 -0.27
C GLU A 129 -14.59 3.32 0.19
N VAL A 130 -13.68 3.00 1.12
CA VAL A 130 -12.61 3.90 1.52
C VAL A 130 -11.66 4.20 0.36
N ALA A 131 -11.26 3.18 -0.39
CA ALA A 131 -10.38 3.37 -1.55
C ALA A 131 -11.02 4.29 -2.60
N GLU A 132 -12.30 4.08 -2.90
CA GLU A 132 -13.08 4.91 -3.81
C GLU A 132 -13.20 6.34 -3.30
N MET A 133 -13.56 6.54 -2.02
CA MET A 133 -13.74 7.86 -1.43
C MET A 133 -12.45 8.70 -1.43
N MET A 134 -11.30 8.07 -1.20
CA MET A 134 -10.01 8.74 -1.07
C MET A 134 -9.17 8.73 -2.35
N GLY A 135 -9.64 8.13 -3.44
CA GLY A 135 -8.88 7.99 -4.68
C GLY A 135 -7.63 7.11 -4.53
N LEU A 136 -7.76 5.98 -3.84
CA LEU A 136 -6.66 5.06 -3.54
C LEU A 136 -6.79 3.77 -4.36
N ASN A 137 -5.68 3.04 -4.43
CA ASN A 137 -5.70 1.68 -4.93
C ASN A 137 -6.44 0.77 -3.93
N PHE A 138 -7.44 0.02 -4.41
CA PHE A 138 -8.07 -1.01 -3.60
C PHE A 138 -7.16 -2.24 -3.47
N ALA A 139 -6.70 -2.53 -2.26
CA ALA A 139 -5.78 -3.62 -1.96
C ALA A 139 -6.31 -4.47 -0.79
N PRO A 140 -7.31 -5.35 -1.01
CA PRO A 140 -7.97 -6.08 0.07
C PRO A 140 -7.05 -7.01 0.86
N LYS A 141 -5.90 -7.41 0.29
CA LYS A 141 -4.92 -8.26 0.96
C LYS A 141 -4.16 -7.56 2.09
N LEU A 142 -4.21 -6.23 2.18
CA LEU A 142 -3.62 -5.47 3.29
C LEU A 142 -4.21 -5.90 4.65
N VAL A 143 -5.48 -6.35 4.68
CA VAL A 143 -6.12 -6.84 5.91
C VAL A 143 -5.36 -8.00 6.57
N ASN A 144 -4.61 -8.79 5.80
CA ASN A 144 -3.85 -9.91 6.34
C ASN A 144 -2.64 -9.46 7.19
N GLY A 145 -2.20 -8.21 7.05
CA GLY A 145 -1.11 -7.64 7.84
C GLY A 145 -1.56 -7.00 9.15
N ARG A 146 -2.87 -6.77 9.35
CA ARG A 146 -3.44 -6.02 10.47
C ARG A 146 -2.94 -6.50 11.84
N ASP A 147 -3.02 -7.81 12.08
CA ASP A 147 -2.75 -8.43 13.37
C ASP A 147 -1.33 -9.03 13.43
N THR A 148 -0.37 -8.40 12.75
CA THR A 148 1.02 -8.89 12.63
C THR A 148 2.02 -7.85 13.12
N GLY A 149 3.26 -8.26 13.41
CA GLY A 149 4.34 -7.31 13.74
C GLY A 149 4.79 -6.44 12.56
N GLY A 150 4.18 -6.58 11.39
CA GLY A 150 4.44 -5.74 10.22
C GLY A 150 3.47 -4.58 10.06
N SER A 151 2.47 -4.43 10.94
CA SER A 151 1.56 -3.28 10.97
C SER A 151 1.91 -2.32 12.10
N GLN A 152 1.36 -1.12 12.00
CA GLN A 152 1.42 -0.11 13.04
C GLN A 152 0.00 0.35 13.38
N GLU A 153 -0.41 0.13 14.63
CA GLU A 153 -1.64 0.70 15.16
C GLU A 153 -1.51 2.23 15.27
N VAL A 154 -2.47 2.97 14.71
CA VAL A 154 -2.55 4.43 14.78
C VAL A 154 -3.81 4.86 15.52
N THR A 155 -3.84 6.10 16.01
CA THR A 155 -5.07 6.72 16.55
C THR A 155 -5.44 7.94 15.74
N ILE A 156 -6.65 8.47 15.93
CA ILE A 156 -7.06 9.75 15.36
C ILE A 156 -7.13 10.78 16.47
N GLU A 157 -6.43 11.90 16.28
CA GLU A 157 -6.46 13.08 17.16
C GLU A 157 -6.67 14.31 16.27
N ASP A 158 -7.72 15.10 16.52
CA ASP A 158 -8.08 16.29 15.73
C ASP A 158 -8.17 16.04 14.21
N GLY A 159 -8.73 14.88 13.84
CA GLY A 159 -8.85 14.45 12.43
C GLY A 159 -7.51 14.17 11.75
N LYS A 160 -6.44 13.90 12.52
CA LYS A 160 -5.11 13.53 12.02
C LYS A 160 -4.73 12.15 12.55
N LEU A 161 -4.04 11.37 11.72
CA LEU A 161 -3.43 10.12 12.19
C LEU A 161 -2.28 10.45 13.15
N LYS A 162 -2.29 9.81 14.31
CA LYS A 162 -1.18 9.78 15.25
C LYS A 162 -0.45 8.46 15.15
N PHE A 163 0.82 8.55 14.80
CA PHE A 163 1.71 7.43 14.58
C PHE A 163 2.41 7.01 15.88
N LYS A 164 2.65 5.71 16.04
CA LYS A 164 3.45 5.13 17.13
C LYS A 164 4.94 5.08 16.81
N GLY A 165 5.28 4.82 15.55
CA GLY A 165 6.64 4.90 15.04
C GLY A 165 6.80 6.01 14.01
N ASP A 166 8.03 6.42 13.78
CA ASP A 166 8.41 7.47 12.83
C ASP A 166 9.62 7.04 11.97
N VAL A 167 9.98 7.89 11.02
CA VAL A 167 11.11 7.67 10.11
C VAL A 167 12.19 8.72 10.34
N ASP A 168 13.43 8.29 10.55
CA ASP A 168 14.59 9.18 10.54
C ASP A 168 15.07 9.37 9.10
N PHE A 169 14.88 10.59 8.57
CA PHE A 169 15.32 11.04 7.25
C PHE A 169 16.69 11.76 7.27
N SER A 170 17.36 11.83 8.43
CA SER A 170 18.70 12.41 8.53
C SER A 170 19.85 11.57 7.93
N PRO A 171 19.76 10.22 7.79
CA PRO A 171 20.82 9.44 7.18
C PRO A 171 21.08 9.83 5.71
N VAL A 172 22.35 9.83 5.32
CA VAL A 172 22.72 9.98 3.90
C VAL A 172 22.87 8.60 3.28
N ARG A 173 22.11 8.32 2.22
CA ARG A 173 22.23 7.08 1.45
C ARG A 173 23.66 6.86 0.97
N SER A 174 24.22 5.68 1.25
CA SER A 174 25.57 5.30 0.82
C SER A 174 25.63 3.83 0.40
N VAL A 175 26.26 3.55 -0.74
CA VAL A 175 26.54 2.18 -1.19
C VAL A 175 27.96 2.14 -1.74
N GLU A 176 28.79 1.27 -1.15
CA GLU A 176 30.18 1.07 -1.57
C GLU A 176 30.38 -0.38 -2.00
N PRO A 177 31.04 -0.64 -3.15
CA PRO A 177 31.26 -2.01 -3.61
C PRO A 177 32.13 -2.80 -2.63
N GLY A 178 31.92 -4.12 -2.58
CA GLY A 178 32.81 -5.04 -1.88
C GLY A 178 34.22 -5.10 -2.49
N PRO A 179 35.16 -5.77 -1.83
CA PRO A 179 36.54 -5.88 -2.31
C PRO A 179 36.63 -6.64 -3.64
N PHE A 180 37.45 -6.15 -4.58
CA PHE A 180 37.74 -6.87 -5.82
C PHE A 180 38.44 -8.23 -5.54
N PRO A 181 38.16 -9.30 -6.32
CA PRO A 181 37.28 -9.38 -7.49
C PRO A 181 35.78 -9.54 -7.18
N ASP A 182 35.44 -9.87 -5.93
CA ASP A 182 34.08 -10.17 -5.51
C ASP A 182 33.43 -8.93 -4.90
N THR A 183 32.93 -8.03 -5.76
CA THR A 183 32.34 -6.75 -5.36
C THR A 183 30.97 -6.88 -4.66
N PHE A 184 30.48 -8.11 -4.47
CA PHE A 184 29.24 -8.41 -3.75
C PHE A 184 29.52 -9.42 -2.60
N PRO A 185 28.98 -9.20 -1.39
CA PRO A 185 28.08 -8.09 -1.00
C PRO A 185 28.80 -6.72 -0.94
N PRO A 186 28.05 -5.60 -0.99
CA PRO A 186 28.61 -4.26 -0.77
C PRO A 186 29.39 -4.18 0.55
N ALA A 187 30.46 -3.39 0.56
CA ALA A 187 31.21 -3.09 1.79
C ALA A 187 30.38 -2.21 2.74
N THR A 188 29.60 -1.30 2.16
CA THR A 188 28.69 -0.40 2.87
C THR A 188 27.35 -0.40 2.13
N ALA A 189 26.25 -0.50 2.88
CA ALA A 189 24.89 -0.30 2.39
C ALA A 189 24.09 0.43 3.48
N GLN A 190 23.97 1.74 3.35
CA GLN A 190 23.25 2.62 4.26
C GLN A 190 22.03 3.24 3.54
N PRO A 191 20.81 3.06 4.06
CA PRO A 191 19.62 3.73 3.52
C PRO A 191 19.63 5.22 3.88
N GLY A 192 18.91 6.04 3.10
CA GLY A 192 18.68 7.47 3.38
C GLY A 192 17.51 7.72 4.33
N SER A 193 16.73 6.69 4.66
CA SER A 193 15.61 6.79 5.60
C SER A 193 15.52 5.52 6.43
N VAL A 194 15.33 5.65 7.73
CA VAL A 194 15.31 4.53 8.68
C VAL A 194 14.08 4.64 9.56
N GLY A 195 13.13 3.72 9.39
CA GLY A 195 12.01 3.57 10.33
C GLY A 195 12.52 3.09 11.68
N ASP A 196 11.93 3.59 12.76
CA ASP A 196 12.18 3.05 14.09
C ASP A 196 11.55 1.65 14.28
N ALA A 197 11.63 1.11 15.50
CA ALA A 197 11.14 -0.24 15.80
C ALA A 197 9.60 -0.38 15.78
N GLU A 198 8.87 0.73 15.85
CA GLU A 198 7.41 0.78 15.83
C GLU A 198 6.87 1.22 14.45
N TYR A 199 7.73 1.71 13.56
CA TYR A 199 7.33 2.23 12.26
C TYR A 199 6.88 1.13 11.28
N SER A 200 5.68 1.30 10.75
CA SER A 200 5.23 0.64 9.53
C SER A 200 4.31 1.57 8.74
N PRO A 201 4.40 1.61 7.40
CA PRO A 201 3.42 2.33 6.59
C PRO A 201 2.06 1.62 6.57
N LEU A 202 1.99 0.36 7.02
CA LEU A 202 0.73 -0.38 7.14
C LEU A 202 -0.01 0.05 8.42
N ALA A 203 -0.74 1.15 8.31
CA ALA A 203 -1.47 1.76 9.41
C ALA A 203 -2.80 1.02 9.67
N VAL A 204 -3.03 0.62 10.92
CA VAL A 204 -4.30 0.04 11.39
C VAL A 204 -5.00 1.08 12.22
N LEU A 205 -6.16 1.53 11.76
CA LEU A 205 -6.98 2.54 12.44
C LEU A 205 -7.84 1.89 13.54
N PRO A 206 -8.42 2.66 14.48
CA PRO A 206 -9.21 2.11 15.58
C PRO A 206 -10.39 1.21 15.16
N SER A 207 -11.01 1.47 14.01
CA SER A 207 -12.05 0.62 13.41
C SER A 207 -11.53 -0.74 12.91
N GLY A 208 -10.22 -0.91 12.79
CA GLY A 208 -9.56 -2.04 12.14
C GLY A 208 -9.39 -1.89 10.63
N LEU A 209 -9.75 -0.72 10.06
CA LEU A 209 -9.39 -0.33 8.69
C LEU A 209 -7.86 -0.32 8.54
N VAL A 210 -7.38 -0.83 7.40
CA VAL A 210 -5.95 -0.86 7.08
C VAL A 210 -5.66 0.02 5.87
N LEU A 211 -4.75 0.97 6.04
CA LEU A 211 -4.26 1.88 5.00
C LEU A 211 -2.77 1.67 4.78
N ASN A 212 -2.29 1.89 3.56
CA ASN A 212 -0.87 2.12 3.29
C ASN A 212 -0.58 3.63 3.39
N ALA A 213 -0.25 4.09 4.60
CA ALA A 213 0.01 5.47 4.97
C ALA A 213 1.51 5.68 5.19
N ILE A 214 2.21 6.19 4.17
CA ILE A 214 3.66 6.28 4.12
C ILE A 214 4.09 7.66 4.62
N ILE A 215 4.84 7.72 5.73
CA ILE A 215 5.47 8.96 6.19
C ILE A 215 6.55 9.37 5.18
N ILE A 216 6.51 10.63 4.74
CA ILE A 216 7.38 11.18 3.71
C ILE A 216 8.22 12.36 4.20
N ALA A 217 7.86 12.99 5.31
CA ALA A 217 8.61 14.10 5.89
C ALA A 217 8.22 14.32 7.35
N ASN A 218 9.19 14.75 8.15
CA ASN A 218 8.99 15.19 9.54
C ASN A 218 10.14 16.13 9.93
N SER A 219 10.38 16.31 11.22
CA SER A 219 11.43 17.20 11.73
C SER A 219 12.87 16.79 11.36
N THR A 220 13.10 15.52 11.01
CA THR A 220 14.44 14.99 10.65
C THR A 220 14.80 15.21 9.18
N GLY A 221 13.82 15.50 8.33
CA GLY A 221 14.01 15.67 6.89
C GLY A 221 12.82 15.16 6.09
N GLY A 222 13.08 14.76 4.85
CA GLY A 222 12.08 14.12 4.01
C GLY A 222 12.67 13.10 3.07
N HIS A 223 11.79 12.33 2.46
CA HIS A 223 12.11 11.16 1.65
C HIS A 223 13.08 11.48 0.49
N ASP A 224 14.04 10.58 0.22
CA ASP A 224 15.15 10.77 -0.73
C ASP A 224 14.73 11.26 -2.13
N ASN A 225 13.56 10.83 -2.60
CA ASN A 225 13.03 11.19 -3.93
C ASN A 225 12.10 12.43 -3.92
N MET A 226 11.86 13.05 -2.76
CA MET A 226 11.00 14.24 -2.66
C MET A 226 11.72 15.45 -3.24
N LEU A 227 11.12 16.07 -4.25
CA LEU A 227 11.63 17.30 -4.88
C LEU A 227 11.16 18.54 -4.12
N SER A 228 9.91 18.55 -3.66
CA SER A 228 9.33 19.64 -2.88
C SER A 228 8.07 19.20 -2.15
N ILE A 229 7.75 19.87 -1.04
CA ILE A 229 6.47 19.76 -0.33
C ILE A 229 5.88 21.17 -0.17
N ASP A 230 4.60 21.31 -0.45
CA ASP A 230 3.81 22.53 -0.26
C ASP A 230 2.77 22.24 0.82
N HIS A 231 3.06 22.70 2.05
CA HIS A 231 2.20 22.46 3.22
C HIS A 231 0.88 23.25 3.15
N GLU A 232 0.85 24.39 2.46
CA GLU A 232 -0.37 25.20 2.32
C GLU A 232 -1.35 24.53 1.36
N LYS A 233 -0.85 23.98 0.25
CA LYS A 233 -1.67 23.23 -0.71
C LYS A 233 -1.87 21.76 -0.32
N GLY A 234 -1.10 21.27 0.65
CA GLY A 234 -1.06 19.87 1.04
C GLY A 234 -0.69 18.97 -0.13
N THR A 235 0.43 19.27 -0.80
CA THR A 235 0.93 18.49 -1.94
C THR A 235 2.41 18.21 -1.82
N VAL A 236 2.86 17.09 -2.37
CA VAL A 236 4.27 16.71 -2.49
C VAL A 236 4.59 16.38 -3.94
N VAL A 237 5.78 16.75 -4.38
CA VAL A 237 6.31 16.37 -5.70
C VAL A 237 7.42 15.34 -5.50
N PHE A 238 7.26 14.15 -6.05
CA PHE A 238 8.27 13.11 -6.08
C PHE A 238 8.91 13.00 -7.45
N LYS A 239 10.23 12.78 -7.48
CA LYS A 239 10.92 12.30 -8.67
C LYS A 239 10.45 10.87 -8.95
N LEU A 240 10.04 10.61 -10.19
CA LEU A 240 9.79 9.26 -10.67
C LEU A 240 11.13 8.59 -11.00
N LEU A 241 11.25 7.32 -10.60
CA LEU A 241 12.41 6.50 -10.93
C LEU A 241 12.14 5.76 -12.23
N ASP A 242 13.15 5.72 -13.09
CA ASP A 242 13.10 4.89 -14.29
C ASP A 242 12.87 3.43 -13.88
N GLY A 243 11.81 2.84 -14.42
CA GLY A 243 11.49 1.46 -14.19
C GLY A 243 12.40 0.58 -15.03
N PHE A 244 12.80 -0.57 -14.51
CA PHE A 244 13.41 -1.60 -15.33
C PHE A 244 12.61 -2.89 -15.17
N GLN A 245 11.99 -3.35 -16.25
CA GLN A 245 11.18 -4.56 -16.28
C GLN A 245 11.61 -5.43 -17.45
N GLY A 246 11.80 -6.74 -17.21
CA GLY A 246 12.01 -7.70 -18.31
C GLY A 246 13.30 -7.55 -19.11
N GLY A 247 14.22 -6.65 -18.74
CA GLY A 247 15.43 -6.36 -19.53
C GLY A 247 15.41 -4.99 -20.21
N ASP A 248 14.31 -4.25 -20.13
CA ASP A 248 14.13 -2.96 -20.78
C ASP A 248 13.85 -1.85 -19.76
N GLN A 249 14.33 -0.65 -20.08
CA GLN A 249 14.09 0.59 -19.32
C GLN A 249 12.78 1.23 -19.81
N TYR A 250 11.93 1.66 -18.88
CA TYR A 250 10.62 2.28 -19.11
C TYR A 250 10.51 3.64 -18.44
#